data_AF-A0A1A3SJ29-F1
#
_entry.id   AF-A0A1A3SJ29-F1
#
_cell.length_a   1.000
_cell.length_b   1.000
_cell.length_c   1.000
_cell.angle_alpha   90.00
_cell.angle_beta   90.00
_cell.angle_gamma   90.00
#
_symmetry.space_group_name_H-M   'P 1'
#
loop_
_entity.id
_entity.type
_entity.pdbx_description
1 polymer ?
#
loop_
_entity_poly.entity_id
_entity_poly.type
_entity_poly.pdbx_seq_one_letter_code
_entity_poly.pdbx_strand_id
1 'polypeptide(L)'
;MAVSRKQLPVIAAMAVVSTIAAAPLVAAAPEYQHVRTVSGAVRCVISADHVGCERTSIDGFPGAPRSQSGPGNVNVAGLDADGTFNYGEGNIGGVDSDEVVLDYGQIFRINGWTVEPSFDGTRFSNDATGRGMFVSIDSVIPW
;
A
#
# COMPACT_ATOMS: atom_id res chain seq x y z
N MET A 1 -3.77 -39.79 81.36
CA MET A 1 -3.41 -39.88 79.93
C MET A 1 -4.70 -40.03 79.13
N ALA A 2 -5.06 -39.05 78.26
CA ALA A 2 -5.82 -39.24 77.01
C ALA A 2 -6.18 -37.88 76.36
N VAL A 3 -5.32 -37.47 75.41
CA VAL A 3 -5.54 -36.74 74.14
C VAL A 3 -6.73 -35.77 74.00
N SER A 4 -6.41 -34.47 74.00
CA SER A 4 -7.25 -33.40 73.43
C SER A 4 -6.95 -33.26 71.92
N ARG A 5 -7.95 -33.45 71.06
CA ARG A 5 -7.84 -33.24 69.60
C ARG A 5 -8.01 -31.76 69.27
N LYS A 6 -6.93 -31.08 68.88
CA LYS A 6 -7.01 -29.73 68.28
C LYS A 6 -7.41 -29.86 66.81
N GLN A 7 -8.54 -29.26 66.43
CA GLN A 7 -8.91 -29.01 65.03
C GLN A 7 -8.03 -27.88 64.46
N LEU A 8 -7.42 -28.12 63.30
CA LEU A 8 -6.79 -27.08 62.49
C LEU A 8 -7.79 -26.56 61.44
N PRO A 9 -7.80 -25.26 61.11
CA PRO A 9 -8.62 -24.74 60.03
C PRO A 9 -7.98 -25.07 58.68
N VAL A 10 -8.78 -25.60 57.76
CA VAL A 10 -8.39 -25.78 56.36
C VAL A 10 -8.62 -24.44 55.64
N ILE A 11 -7.53 -23.73 55.35
CA ILE A 11 -7.56 -22.52 54.52
C ILE A 11 -7.57 -22.97 53.06
N ALA A 12 -8.72 -22.86 52.38
CA ALA A 12 -8.83 -23.07 50.95
C ALA A 12 -8.29 -21.83 50.21
N ALA A 13 -7.11 -21.94 49.60
CA ALA A 13 -6.59 -20.91 48.71
C ALA A 13 -7.31 -20.99 47.36
N MET A 14 -8.11 -19.97 47.02
CA MET A 14 -8.65 -19.82 45.67
C MET A 14 -7.54 -19.35 44.74
N ALA A 15 -7.14 -20.18 43.78
CA ALA A 15 -6.23 -19.80 42.71
C ALA A 15 -6.99 -18.99 41.66
N VAL A 16 -6.70 -17.69 41.56
CA VAL A 16 -7.20 -16.82 40.49
C VAL A 16 -6.35 -17.06 39.25
N VAL A 17 -6.92 -17.73 38.25
CA VAL A 17 -6.28 -17.90 36.93
C VAL A 17 -6.55 -16.64 36.12
N SER A 18 -5.56 -15.74 36.05
CA SER A 18 -5.59 -14.60 35.13
C SER A 18 -5.28 -15.07 33.72
N THR A 19 -6.27 -15.04 32.85
CA THR A 19 -6.10 -15.25 31.40
C THR A 19 -5.46 -14.00 30.79
N ILE A 20 -4.24 -14.13 30.28
CA ILE A 20 -3.60 -13.08 29.48
C ILE A 20 -4.25 -13.11 28.09
N ALA A 21 -5.05 -12.09 27.76
CA ALA A 21 -5.54 -11.91 26.40
C ALA A 21 -4.38 -11.50 25.49
N ALA A 22 -3.98 -12.37 24.57
CA ALA A 22 -3.05 -12.02 23.51
C ALA A 22 -3.77 -11.10 22.51
N ALA A 23 -3.32 -9.86 22.36
CA ALA A 23 -3.81 -8.97 21.31
C ALA A 23 -3.39 -9.53 19.93
N PRO A 24 -4.24 -9.44 18.90
CA PRO A 24 -3.85 -9.83 17.55
C PRO A 24 -2.70 -8.95 17.07
N LEU A 25 -1.64 -9.58 16.57
CA LEU A 25 -0.56 -8.89 15.86
C LEU A 25 -1.15 -8.34 14.55
N VAL A 26 -1.25 -7.03 14.44
CA VAL A 26 -1.50 -6.38 13.14
C VAL A 26 -0.24 -6.62 12.32
N ALA A 27 -0.36 -7.38 11.23
CA ALA A 27 0.73 -7.52 10.28
C ALA A 27 1.09 -6.12 9.76
N ALA A 28 2.39 -5.78 9.75
CA ALA A 28 2.84 -4.54 9.15
C ALA A 28 2.46 -4.52 7.66
N ALA A 29 2.04 -3.36 7.16
CA ALA A 29 1.86 -3.19 5.73
C ALA A 29 3.20 -3.44 5.01
N PRO A 30 3.18 -4.03 3.80
CA PRO A 30 4.40 -4.25 3.05
C PRO A 30 5.08 -2.91 2.73
N GLU A 31 6.41 -2.90 2.78
CA GLU A 31 7.23 -1.71 2.42
C GLU A 31 6.91 -1.19 1.02
N TYR A 32 6.61 -2.10 0.09
CA TYR A 32 6.17 -1.83 -1.27
C TYR A 32 4.92 -2.64 -1.57
N GLN A 33 3.88 -1.96 -2.04
CA GLN A 33 2.67 -2.60 -2.56
C GLN A 33 2.60 -2.39 -4.06
N HIS A 34 2.60 -3.49 -4.82
CA HIS A 34 2.31 -3.46 -6.25
C HIS A 34 0.81 -3.46 -6.50
N VAL A 35 0.35 -2.62 -7.42
CA VAL A 35 -1.06 -2.48 -7.80
C VAL A 35 -1.24 -2.35 -9.31
N ARG A 36 -2.38 -2.81 -9.82
CA ARG A 36 -2.74 -2.66 -11.25
C ARG A 36 -4.13 -2.09 -11.43
N THR A 37 -4.34 -1.34 -12.50
CA THR A 37 -5.70 -1.09 -12.99
C THR A 37 -6.34 -2.39 -13.48
N VAL A 38 -7.68 -2.46 -13.44
CA VAL A 38 -8.45 -3.60 -13.98
C VAL A 38 -8.05 -3.90 -15.44
N SER A 39 -7.80 -2.86 -16.23
CA SER A 39 -7.38 -2.99 -17.64
C SER A 39 -5.96 -3.54 -17.83
N GLY A 40 -5.12 -3.52 -16.81
CA GLY A 40 -3.69 -3.84 -16.95
C GLY A 40 -2.86 -2.75 -17.65
N ALA A 41 -3.47 -1.63 -18.02
CA ALA A 41 -2.81 -0.59 -18.80
C ALA A 41 -1.81 0.25 -17.99
N VAL A 42 -2.03 0.33 -16.67
CA VAL A 42 -1.13 0.99 -15.72
C VAL A 42 -0.88 0.07 -14.54
N ARG A 43 0.37 -0.01 -14.12
CA ARG A 43 0.83 -0.69 -12.91
C ARG A 43 1.60 0.27 -12.04
N CYS A 44 1.45 0.20 -10.73
CA CYS A 44 2.20 1.07 -9.82
C CYS A 44 2.83 0.29 -8.68
N VAL A 45 3.86 0.88 -8.08
CA VAL A 45 4.43 0.49 -6.79
C VAL A 45 4.24 1.64 -5.82
N ILE A 46 3.77 1.32 -4.61
CA ILE A 46 3.43 2.30 -3.57
C ILE A 46 4.25 1.98 -2.32
N SER A 47 5.01 2.97 -1.87
CA SER A 47 5.71 2.99 -0.58
C SER A 47 5.24 4.19 0.25
N ALA A 48 5.69 4.30 1.49
CA ALA A 48 5.35 5.47 2.32
C ALA A 48 5.78 6.79 1.69
N ASP A 49 6.94 6.80 1.02
CA ASP A 49 7.59 8.00 0.53
C ASP A 49 7.34 8.28 -0.95
N HIS A 50 6.83 7.30 -1.71
CA HIS A 50 6.77 7.40 -3.18
C HIS A 50 5.68 6.54 -3.81
N VAL A 51 5.07 7.06 -4.88
CA VAL A 51 4.27 6.29 -5.85
C VAL A 51 4.94 6.37 -7.22
N GLY A 52 5.30 5.21 -7.77
CA GLY A 52 5.78 5.09 -9.14
C GLY A 52 4.78 4.30 -9.98
N CYS A 53 4.34 4.85 -11.11
CA CYS A 53 3.41 4.21 -12.04
C CYS A 53 4.06 4.01 -13.40
N GLU A 54 3.86 2.84 -13.98
CA GLU A 54 4.31 2.43 -15.30
C GLU A 54 3.12 2.26 -16.24
N ARG A 55 3.17 2.88 -17.42
CA ARG A 55 2.27 2.56 -18.53
C ARG A 55 2.84 1.36 -19.30
N THR A 56 2.01 0.34 -19.53
CA THR A 56 2.45 -0.92 -20.17
C THR A 56 2.57 -0.85 -21.70
N SER A 57 2.08 0.22 -22.34
CA SER A 57 2.25 0.46 -23.78
C SER A 57 3.66 0.95 -24.11
N ILE A 58 4.16 0.57 -25.30
CA ILE A 58 5.42 1.04 -25.87
C ILE A 58 5.44 2.56 -26.15
N ASP A 59 4.27 3.20 -26.18
CA ASP A 59 4.16 4.64 -26.41
C ASP A 59 4.66 5.48 -25.22
N GLY A 60 4.74 4.92 -24.01
CA GLY A 60 5.04 5.66 -22.77
C GLY A 60 3.93 6.64 -22.37
N PHE A 61 4.14 7.48 -21.36
CA PHE A 61 3.10 8.44 -20.96
C PHE A 61 3.01 9.64 -21.93
N PRO A 62 1.80 10.08 -22.32
CA PRO A 62 1.64 11.34 -23.03
C PRO A 62 2.20 12.52 -22.22
N GLY A 63 2.94 13.41 -22.89
CA GLY A 63 3.57 14.58 -22.24
C GLY A 63 4.89 14.28 -21.52
N ALA A 64 5.29 13.01 -21.39
CA ALA A 64 6.60 12.64 -20.88
C ALA A 64 7.70 12.87 -21.94
N PRO A 65 8.98 13.06 -21.54
CA PRO A 65 10.10 13.13 -22.48
C PRO A 65 10.20 11.89 -23.38
N ARG A 66 10.87 12.03 -24.52
CA ARG A 66 11.15 10.89 -25.41
C ARG A 66 12.06 9.87 -24.73
N SER A 67 11.71 8.60 -24.88
CA SER A 67 12.54 7.48 -24.43
C SER A 67 13.84 7.44 -25.23
N GLN A 68 14.92 7.00 -24.57
CA GLN A 68 16.20 6.78 -25.23
C GLN A 68 16.37 5.32 -25.70
N SER A 69 15.57 4.39 -25.16
CA SER A 69 15.67 2.96 -25.47
C SER A 69 14.54 2.43 -26.38
N GLY A 70 13.48 3.20 -26.56
CA GLY A 70 12.28 2.81 -27.29
C GLY A 70 11.71 3.89 -28.21
N PRO A 71 10.70 3.54 -29.03
CA PRO A 71 10.14 4.46 -30.02
C PRO A 71 9.20 5.54 -29.42
N GLY A 72 8.75 5.36 -28.18
CA GLY A 72 7.77 6.22 -27.51
C GLY A 72 8.38 7.29 -26.59
N ASN A 73 7.57 7.72 -25.64
CA ASN A 73 8.00 8.49 -24.48
C ASN A 73 8.49 7.56 -23.37
N VAL A 74 9.11 8.12 -22.34
CA VAL A 74 9.42 7.35 -21.13
C VAL A 74 8.12 6.89 -20.45
N ASN A 75 8.15 5.71 -19.83
CA ASN A 75 6.96 4.96 -19.44
C ASN A 75 6.63 5.02 -17.94
N VAL A 76 7.46 5.67 -17.12
CA VAL A 76 7.27 5.78 -15.67
C VAL A 76 6.95 7.23 -15.29
N ALA A 77 5.94 7.41 -14.44
CA ALA A 77 5.63 8.64 -13.73
C ALA A 77 5.80 8.39 -12.22
N GLY A 78 6.62 9.19 -11.56
CA GLY A 78 6.92 9.09 -10.14
C GLY A 78 6.49 10.34 -9.39
N LEU A 79 5.99 10.15 -8.18
CA LEU A 79 5.66 11.23 -7.27
C LEU A 79 6.09 10.87 -5.85
N ASP A 80 6.92 11.72 -5.25
CA ASP A 80 7.28 11.64 -3.84
C ASP A 80 6.16 12.19 -2.95
N ALA A 81 6.15 11.77 -1.69
CA ALA A 81 5.16 12.20 -0.69
C ALA A 81 5.12 13.73 -0.50
N ASP A 82 6.21 14.44 -0.79
CA ASP A 82 6.28 15.91 -0.71
C ASP A 82 5.76 16.63 -1.98
N GLY A 83 5.37 15.87 -3.01
CA GLY A 83 4.87 16.38 -4.28
C GLY A 83 5.94 16.55 -5.36
N THR A 84 7.19 16.14 -5.11
CA THR A 84 8.23 16.13 -6.14
C THR A 84 7.87 15.12 -7.22
N PHE A 85 7.65 15.62 -8.44
CA PHE A 85 7.24 14.82 -9.59
C PHE A 85 8.39 14.61 -10.58
N ASN A 86 8.49 13.41 -11.14
CA ASN A 86 9.42 13.13 -12.23
C ASN A 86 8.85 12.11 -13.22
N TYR A 87 9.28 12.22 -14.48
CA TYR A 87 9.18 11.12 -15.43
C TYR A 87 10.46 10.30 -15.43
N GLY A 88 10.36 9.03 -15.82
CA GLY A 88 11.49 8.11 -15.90
C GLY A 88 11.21 6.96 -16.84
N GLU A 89 12.26 6.21 -17.14
CA GLU A 89 12.21 5.01 -17.99
C GLU A 89 12.57 3.80 -17.12
N GLY A 90 11.74 2.75 -17.15
CA GLY A 90 11.95 1.60 -16.28
C GLY A 90 10.94 0.48 -16.49
N ASN A 91 11.07 -0.55 -15.65
CA ASN A 91 10.15 -1.68 -15.58
C ASN A 91 9.90 -1.98 -14.10
N ILE A 92 8.73 -1.59 -13.60
CA ILE A 92 8.29 -1.76 -12.22
C ILE A 92 7.98 -3.24 -11.92
N GLY A 93 7.80 -4.07 -12.95
CA GLY A 93 7.65 -5.52 -12.81
C GLY A 93 6.24 -5.89 -12.34
N GLY A 94 6.13 -6.73 -11.32
CA GLY A 94 4.86 -7.03 -10.63
C GLY A 94 4.05 -8.23 -11.13
N VAL A 95 4.53 -8.97 -12.14
CA VAL A 95 3.81 -10.15 -12.66
C VAL A 95 3.86 -11.34 -11.70
N ASP A 96 4.93 -11.43 -10.90
CA ASP A 96 5.17 -12.49 -9.90
C ASP A 96 4.99 -12.02 -8.45
N SER A 97 4.58 -10.76 -8.25
CA SER A 97 4.23 -10.22 -6.93
C SER A 97 2.73 -10.34 -6.69
N ASP A 98 2.30 -10.48 -5.44
CA ASP A 98 0.88 -10.41 -5.03
C ASP A 98 0.28 -9.01 -5.31
N GLU A 99 0.02 -8.73 -6.59
CA GLU A 99 -0.43 -7.45 -7.12
C GLU A 99 -1.92 -7.25 -6.81
N VAL A 100 -2.24 -6.13 -6.16
CA VAL A 100 -3.63 -5.77 -5.86
C VAL A 100 -4.26 -5.16 -7.10
N VAL A 101 -5.37 -5.74 -7.56
CA VAL A 101 -6.17 -5.16 -8.64
C VAL A 101 -7.02 -4.02 -8.07
N LEU A 102 -6.88 -2.85 -8.67
CA LEU A 102 -7.60 -1.63 -8.31
C LEU A 102 -8.98 -1.60 -8.94
N ASP A 103 -9.94 -2.26 -8.29
CA ASP A 103 -11.33 -2.25 -8.71
C ASP A 103 -11.91 -0.83 -8.71
N TYR A 104 -12.48 -0.43 -9.84
CA TYR A 104 -12.93 0.95 -10.05
C TYR A 104 -14.05 1.33 -9.08
N GLY A 105 -13.95 2.54 -8.50
CA GLY A 105 -14.88 3.05 -7.51
C GLY A 105 -14.64 2.54 -6.08
N GLN A 106 -13.70 1.61 -5.87
CA GLN A 106 -13.23 1.28 -4.52
C GLN A 106 -12.08 2.20 -4.11
N ILE A 107 -12.10 2.67 -2.87
CA ILE A 107 -11.01 3.48 -2.31
C ILE A 107 -10.05 2.56 -1.57
N PHE A 108 -8.77 2.62 -1.93
CA PHE A 108 -7.70 1.84 -1.28
C PHE A 108 -6.81 2.75 -0.43
N ARG A 109 -6.38 2.26 0.73
CA ARG A 109 -5.49 2.95 1.68
C ARG A 109 -4.23 2.14 1.79
N ILE A 110 -3.15 2.65 1.21
CA ILE A 110 -1.91 1.89 1.01
C ILE A 110 -0.75 2.78 1.42
N ASN A 111 0.00 2.40 2.45
CA ASN A 111 1.23 3.09 2.88
C ASN A 111 1.08 4.61 3.05
N GLY A 112 -0.05 5.08 3.59
CA GLY A 112 -0.30 6.52 3.78
C GLY A 112 -0.77 7.25 2.51
N TRP A 113 -1.18 6.51 1.47
CA TRP A 113 -1.81 7.04 0.27
C TRP A 113 -3.27 6.62 0.18
N THR A 114 -4.13 7.59 -0.13
CA THR A 114 -5.46 7.36 -0.69
C THR A 114 -5.33 7.07 -2.18
N VAL A 115 -5.84 5.91 -2.63
CA VAL A 115 -5.88 5.54 -4.04
C VAL A 115 -7.34 5.41 -4.49
N GLU A 116 -7.70 6.19 -5.50
CA GLU A 116 -9.06 6.27 -6.05
C GLU A 116 -9.02 5.94 -7.55
N PRO A 117 -9.08 4.65 -7.90
CA PRO A 117 -9.18 4.20 -9.28
C PRO A 117 -10.58 4.47 -9.85
N SER A 118 -10.61 4.99 -11.06
CA SER A 118 -11.80 5.13 -11.89
C SER A 118 -11.53 4.63 -13.30
N PHE A 119 -12.58 4.64 -14.13
CA PHE A 119 -12.45 4.33 -15.55
C PHE A 119 -11.51 5.30 -16.29
N ASP A 120 -11.48 6.57 -15.87
CA ASP A 120 -10.71 7.62 -16.52
C ASP A 120 -9.23 7.62 -16.12
N GLY A 121 -8.91 7.03 -14.96
CA GLY A 121 -7.57 6.97 -14.40
C GLY A 121 -7.58 6.79 -12.89
N THR A 122 -6.40 6.83 -12.28
CA THR A 122 -6.25 6.61 -10.83
C THR A 122 -5.70 7.86 -10.17
N ARG A 123 -6.35 8.32 -9.09
CA ARG A 123 -5.79 9.37 -8.22
C ARG A 123 -5.03 8.74 -7.07
N PHE A 124 -3.84 9.26 -6.81
CA PHE A 124 -3.02 8.95 -5.65
C PHE A 124 -2.87 10.24 -4.85
N SER A 125 -3.28 10.23 -3.58
CA SER A 125 -3.16 11.37 -2.68
C SER A 125 -2.41 10.94 -1.43
N ASN A 126 -1.31 11.60 -1.09
CA ASN A 126 -0.61 11.36 0.16
C ASN A 126 -1.45 11.93 1.31
N ASP A 127 -1.76 11.10 2.31
CA ASP A 127 -2.67 11.44 3.39
C ASP A 127 -2.06 12.50 4.34
N ALA A 128 -0.73 12.61 4.41
CA ALA A 128 -0.04 13.54 5.30
C ALA A 128 0.17 14.92 4.65
N THR A 129 0.48 14.97 3.36
CA THR A 129 0.84 16.24 2.68
C THR A 129 -0.27 16.78 1.79
N GLY A 130 -1.27 15.96 1.42
CA GLY A 130 -2.30 16.31 0.44
C GLY A 130 -1.81 16.40 -1.00
N ARG A 131 -0.52 16.13 -1.23
CA ARG A 131 0.09 16.07 -2.57
C ARG A 131 -0.31 14.81 -3.29
N GLY A 132 -0.33 14.85 -4.60
CA GLY A 132 -0.78 13.69 -5.34
C GLY A 132 -0.55 13.77 -6.84
N MET A 133 -0.97 12.70 -7.51
CA MET A 133 -0.99 12.65 -8.96
C MET A 133 -2.17 11.85 -9.47
N PHE A 134 -2.65 12.27 -10.64
CA PHE A 134 -3.62 11.53 -11.43
C PHE A 134 -2.85 10.87 -12.56
N VAL A 135 -3.07 9.57 -12.74
CA VAL A 135 -2.40 8.77 -13.75
C VAL A 135 -3.43 8.06 -14.61
N SER A 136 -3.36 8.30 -15.91
CA SER A 136 -4.09 7.54 -16.92
C SER A 136 -3.23 7.29 -18.15
N ILE A 137 -3.74 6.51 -19.10
CA ILE A 137 -3.07 6.31 -20.39
C ILE A 137 -3.05 7.56 -21.27
N ASP A 138 -3.89 8.56 -20.96
CA ASP A 138 -4.05 9.78 -21.74
C ASP A 138 -3.34 10.99 -21.11
N SER A 139 -3.12 10.98 -19.79
CA SER A 139 -2.46 12.10 -19.09
C SER A 139 -1.90 11.71 -17.73
N VAL A 140 -0.91 12.46 -17.27
CA VAL A 140 -0.41 12.45 -15.90
C VAL A 140 -0.40 13.87 -15.37
N ILE A 141 -0.99 14.10 -14.19
CA ILE A 141 -1.20 15.43 -13.61
C ILE A 141 -0.86 15.41 -12.11
N PRO A 142 0.29 15.96 -11.67
CA PRO A 142 0.62 16.13 -10.25
C PRO A 142 -0.06 17.38 -9.63
N TRP A 143 -0.26 17.39 -8.31
CA TRP A 143 -0.77 18.53 -7.52
C TRP A 143 -0.14 18.63 -6.11
#